data_AF-A0A2H0BW23-F1
#
_entry.id   AF-A0A2H0BW23-F1
#
_cell.length_a   1.000
_cell.length_b   1.000
_cell.length_c   1.000
_cell.angle_alpha   90.00
_cell.angle_beta   90.00
_cell.angle_gamma   90.00
#
_symmetry.space_group_name_H-M   'P 1'
#
loop_
_entity.id
_entity.type
_entity.pdbx_description
1 polymer ?
#
loop_
_entity_poly.entity_id
_entity_poly.type
_entity_poly.pdbx_seq_one_letter_code
_entity_poly.pdbx_strand_id
1 'polypeptide(L)'
;MNKEKLIETLRRAGSVHGDYETNILNSVYDNNWPVWYAAYVVGALGMETIKPAKLTKLLIEAYEKHQKQNLDADWPTFYADYIINNLT
;
A
#
# COMPACT_ATOMS: atom_id res chain seq x y z
N MET A 1 -13.95 -4.57 -4.64
CA MET A 1 -12.98 -4.61 -3.52
C MET A 1 -13.62 -3.98 -2.30
N ASN A 2 -13.53 -4.59 -1.11
CA ASN A 2 -14.07 -4.00 0.12
C ASN A 2 -13.06 -2.95 0.67
N LYS A 3 -13.53 -1.71 0.87
CA LYS A 3 -12.69 -0.58 1.31
C LYS A 3 -12.10 -0.79 2.71
N GLU A 4 -12.92 -1.17 3.68
CA GLU A 4 -12.48 -1.37 5.07
C GLU A 4 -11.41 -2.46 5.15
N LYS A 5 -11.62 -3.57 4.43
CA LYS A 5 -10.65 -4.66 4.35
C LYS A 5 -9.34 -4.21 3.71
N LEU A 6 -9.38 -3.37 2.68
CA LEU A 6 -8.18 -2.79 2.07
C LEU A 6 -7.43 -1.87 3.04
N ILE A 7 -8.15 -0.99 3.75
CA ILE A 7 -7.56 -0.09 4.77
C ILE A 7 -6.84 -0.90 5.84
N GLU A 8 -7.50 -1.92 6.40
CA GLU A 8 -6.91 -2.78 7.41
C GLU A 8 -5.67 -3.51 6.88
N THR A 9 -5.74 -4.02 5.65
CA THR A 9 -4.63 -4.73 5.02
C THR A 9 -3.44 -3.80 4.76
N LEU A 10 -3.67 -2.57 4.28
CA LEU A 10 -2.62 -1.57 4.09
C LEU A 10 -1.97 -1.20 5.43
N ARG A 11 -2.76 -0.96 6.47
CA ARG A 11 -2.23 -0.66 7.82
C ARG A 11 -1.35 -1.80 8.34
N ARG A 12 -1.78 -3.05 8.18
CA ARG A 12 -0.98 -4.23 8.54
C ARG A 12 0.30 -4.34 7.70
N ALA A 13 0.21 -4.09 6.40
CA ALA A 13 1.38 -4.07 5.51
C ALA A 13 2.42 -3.07 6.00
N GLY A 14 2.00 -1.86 6.40
CA GLY A 14 2.93 -0.86 6.93
C GLY A 14 3.60 -1.25 8.24
N SER A 15 2.88 -1.88 9.17
CA SER A 15 3.49 -2.41 10.39
C SER A 15 4.52 -3.50 10.09
N VAL A 16 4.16 -4.49 9.26
CA VAL A 16 5.03 -5.64 8.96
C VAL A 16 6.22 -5.23 8.09
N HIS A 17 6.04 -4.27 7.18
CA HIS A 17 7.13 -3.74 6.37
C HIS A 17 8.12 -2.93 7.21
N GLY A 18 7.65 -2.14 8.18
CA GLY A 18 8.53 -1.47 9.14
C GLY A 18 9.38 -2.45 9.95
N ASP A 19 8.80 -3.58 10.35
CA ASP A 19 9.57 -4.67 10.99
C ASP A 19 10.60 -5.29 10.02
N TYR A 20 10.25 -5.44 8.74
CA TYR A 20 11.17 -5.94 7.71
C TYR A 20 12.33 -4.97 7.45
N GLU A 21 12.07 -3.67 7.31
CA GLU A 21 13.10 -2.65 7.18
C GLU A 21 14.05 -2.66 8.38
N THR A 22 13.49 -2.69 9.58
CA THR A 22 14.27 -2.70 10.83
C THR A 22 15.12 -3.96 10.96
N ASN A 23 14.51 -5.13 10.83
CA ASN A 23 15.14 -6.40 11.22
C ASN A 23 15.92 -7.07 10.08
N ILE A 24 15.53 -6.82 8.83
CA ILE A 24 16.12 -7.50 7.66
C ILE A 24 16.96 -6.52 6.83
N LEU A 25 16.51 -5.28 6.67
CA LEU A 25 17.28 -4.25 5.94
C LEU A 25 18.21 -3.44 6.85
N ASN A 26 18.33 -3.78 8.13
CA ASN A 26 19.16 -3.08 9.11
C ASN A 26 18.80 -1.58 9.22
N SER A 27 17.50 -1.30 9.33
CA SER A 27 16.92 0.05 9.40
C SER A 27 17.16 0.91 8.15
N VAL A 28 17.47 0.29 7.01
CA VAL A 28 17.55 0.98 5.71
C VAL A 28 16.16 1.03 5.09
N TYR A 29 15.79 2.22 4.61
CA TYR A 29 14.55 2.45 3.88
C TYR A 29 14.49 1.64 2.58
N ASP A 30 13.37 0.97 2.35
CA ASP A 30 13.13 0.18 1.15
C ASP A 30 12.56 1.04 0.01
N ASN A 31 13.40 1.40 -0.95
CA ASN A 31 12.96 2.11 -2.16
C ASN A 31 11.97 1.29 -3.02
N ASN A 32 11.86 -0.03 -2.81
CA ASN A 32 10.95 -0.92 -3.51
C ASN A 32 9.68 -1.25 -2.70
N TRP A 33 9.39 -0.50 -1.63
CA TRP A 33 8.20 -0.70 -0.80
C TRP A 33 6.88 -0.88 -1.58
N PRO A 34 6.60 -0.21 -2.73
CA PRO A 34 5.31 -0.38 -3.42
C PRO A 34 5.14 -1.80 -3.98
N VAL A 35 6.24 -2.46 -4.35
CA VAL A 35 6.23 -3.85 -4.82
C VAL A 35 5.97 -4.78 -3.65
N TRP A 36 6.65 -4.54 -2.52
CA TRP A 36 6.45 -5.31 -1.29
C TRP A 36 4.99 -5.23 -0.81
N TYR A 37 4.43 -4.02 -0.74
CA TYR A 37 3.04 -3.79 -0.33
C TYR A 37 2.06 -4.44 -1.29
N ALA A 38 2.30 -4.34 -2.60
CA ALA A 38 1.43 -4.98 -3.58
C ALA A 38 1.41 -6.50 -3.42
N ALA A 39 2.56 -7.13 -3.18
CA ALA A 39 2.65 -8.57 -2.92
C ALA A 39 1.90 -8.94 -1.63
N TYR A 40 2.09 -8.19 -0.54
CA TYR A 40 1.40 -8.41 0.73
C TYR A 40 -0.12 -8.33 0.59
N VAL A 41 -0.61 -7.23 0.00
CA VAL A 41 -2.05 -6.99 -0.18
C VAL A 41 -2.69 -8.03 -1.09
N VAL A 42 -2.03 -8.40 -2.19
CA VAL A 42 -2.53 -9.45 -3.09
C VAL A 42 -2.53 -10.81 -2.40
N GLY A 43 -1.53 -11.12 -1.58
CA GLY A 43 -1.53 -12.34 -0.76
C GLY A 43 -2.70 -12.40 0.22
N ALA A 44 -3.10 -11.26 0.80
CA ALA A 44 -4.20 -11.17 1.75
C ALA A 44 -5.60 -11.11 1.11
N LEU A 45 -5.72 -10.53 -0.10
CA LEU A 45 -7.00 -10.22 -0.76
C LEU A 45 -7.28 -11.04 -2.03
N GLY A 46 -6.31 -11.79 -2.53
CA GLY A 46 -6.41 -12.61 -3.74
C GLY A 46 -6.11 -11.85 -5.04
N MET A 47 -5.60 -12.58 -6.04
CA MET A 47 -5.22 -12.04 -7.37
C MET A 47 -6.41 -11.75 -8.30
N GLU A 48 -7.58 -12.27 -7.96
CA GLU A 48 -8.88 -11.97 -8.57
C GLU A 48 -9.35 -10.56 -8.20
N THR A 49 -8.87 -10.03 -7.07
CA THR A 49 -9.25 -8.71 -6.56
C THR A 49 -8.46 -7.59 -7.22
N ILE A 50 -7.14 -7.76 -7.39
CA ILE A 50 -6.27 -6.82 -8.10
C ILE A 50 -4.96 -7.50 -8.53
N LYS A 51 -4.42 -7.15 -9.71
CA LYS A 51 -3.12 -7.65 -10.17
C LYS A 51 -1.98 -6.91 -9.47
N PRO A 52 -0.89 -7.60 -9.03
CA PRO A 52 0.23 -6.97 -8.35
C PRO A 52 0.79 -5.74 -9.07
N ALA A 53 1.06 -5.85 -10.37
CA ALA A 53 1.62 -4.74 -11.16
C ALA A 53 0.73 -3.49 -11.18
N LYS A 54 -0.60 -3.67 -11.30
CA LYS A 54 -1.56 -2.55 -11.25
C LYS A 54 -1.61 -1.95 -9.85
N LEU A 55 -1.60 -2.78 -8.80
CA LEU A 55 -1.58 -2.30 -7.42
C LEU A 55 -0.29 -1.52 -7.09
N THR A 56 0.88 -2.02 -7.51
CA THR A 56 2.16 -1.31 -7.36
C THR A 56 2.09 0.09 -7.96
N LYS A 57 1.58 0.21 -9.19
CA LYS A 57 1.39 1.51 -9.84
C LYS A 57 0.47 2.43 -9.03
N LEU A 58 -0.69 1.94 -8.61
CA LEU A 58 -1.66 2.73 -7.84
C LEU A 58 -1.11 3.17 -6.47
N LEU A 59 -0.28 2.36 -5.81
CA LEU A 59 0.38 2.71 -4.55
C LEU A 59 1.37 3.86 -4.72
N ILE A 60 2.17 3.84 -5.80
CA ILE A 60 3.10 4.93 -6.13
C ILE A 60 2.32 6.23 -6.37
N GLU A 61 1.27 6.17 -7.20
CA GLU A 61 0.44 7.32 -7.51
C GLU A 61 -0.28 7.87 -6.26
N ALA A 62 -0.79 7.00 -5.39
CA ALA A 62 -1.41 7.38 -4.12
C ALA A 62 -0.41 8.08 -3.20
N TYR A 63 0.81 7.55 -3.08
CA TYR A 63 1.89 8.19 -2.32
C TYR A 63 2.20 9.59 -2.84
N GLU A 64 2.45 9.74 -4.14
CA GLU A 64 2.76 11.04 -4.73
C GLU A 64 1.64 12.07 -4.52
N LYS A 65 0.37 11.63 -4.56
CA LYS A 65 -0.78 12.51 -4.31
C LYS A 65 -0.89 12.88 -2.83
N HIS A 66 -0.74 11.93 -1.93
CA HIS A 66 -0.79 12.16 -0.49
C HIS A 66 0.28 13.16 -0.05
N GLN A 67 1.52 12.98 -0.55
CA GLN A 67 2.64 13.90 -0.29
C GLN A 67 2.37 15.33 -0.77
N LYS A 68 1.58 15.52 -1.84
CA LYS A 68 1.30 16.84 -2.43
C LYS A 68 0.05 17.53 -1.86
N GLN A 69 -0.93 16.77 -1.37
CA GLN A 69 -2.27 17.31 -1.11
C GLN A 69 -2.68 17.31 0.35
N ASN A 70 -2.28 16.30 1.13
CA ASN A 70 -2.77 16.18 2.50
C ASN A 70 -1.89 15.24 3.34
N LEU A 71 -0.70 15.71 3.73
CA LEU A 71 0.26 14.94 4.52
C LEU A 71 -0.31 14.46 5.87
N ASP A 72 -1.23 15.23 6.46
CA ASP A 72 -1.82 14.91 7.77
C ASP A 72 -2.96 13.89 7.70
N ALA A 73 -3.43 13.54 6.50
CA ALA A 73 -4.46 12.51 6.35
C ALA A 73 -3.94 11.12 6.74
N ASP A 74 -4.80 10.31 7.36
CA ASP A 74 -4.57 8.88 7.60
C ASP A 74 -4.25 8.19 6.27
N TRP A 75 -2.98 7.85 6.08
CA TRP A 75 -2.48 7.37 4.80
C TRP A 75 -3.16 6.06 4.32
N PRO A 76 -3.49 5.06 5.17
CA PRO A 76 -4.15 3.85 4.70
C PRO A 76 -5.54 4.15 4.12
N THR A 77 -6.27 5.07 4.75
CA THR A 77 -7.58 5.52 4.25
C THR A 77 -7.43 6.26 2.93
N PHE A 78 -6.50 7.22 2.84
CA PHE A 78 -6.24 7.96 1.60
C PHE A 78 -5.86 7.03 0.44
N TYR A 79 -4.98 6.06 0.70
CA TYR A 79 -4.46 5.15 -0.33
C TYR A 79 -5.54 4.19 -0.78
N ALA A 80 -6.35 3.67 0.15
CA ALA A 80 -7.49 2.82 -0.18
C ALA A 80 -8.50 3.53 -1.07
N ASP A 81 -8.81 4.80 -0.75
CA ASP A 81 -9.69 5.64 -1.58
C ASP A 81 -9.11 5.86 -2.97
N TYR A 82 -7.82 6.21 -3.05
CA TYR A 82 -7.15 6.40 -4.33
C TYR A 82 -7.19 5.12 -5.19
N ILE A 83 -6.84 3.97 -4.60
CA ILE A 83 -6.82 2.68 -5.29
C ILE A 83 -8.22 2.33 -5.82
N ILE A 84 -9.26 2.43 -4.99
CA ILE A 84 -10.64 2.10 -5.36
C ILE A 84 -11.16 2.99 -6.48
N ASN A 85 -10.89 4.29 -6.41
CA ASN A 85 -11.35 5.24 -7.41
C ASN A 85 -10.62 5.12 -8.77
N ASN A 86 -9.48 4.43 -8.82
CA ASN A 86 -8.64 4.30 -10.03
C ASN A 86 -8.43 2.82 -10.47
N LEU A 87 -9.29 1.93 -9.98
CA LEU A 87 -9.28 0.50 -10.27
C LEU A 87 -9.96 0.12 -11.59
N THR A 88 -10.56 1.09 -12.28
CA THR A 88 -11.18 0.95 -13.60
C THR A 88 -10.18 0.69 -14.72
#